data_AF-A0A933TIJ1-F1
#
_entry.id   AF-A0A933TIJ1-F1
#
_cell.length_a   1.000
_cell.length_b   1.000
_cell.length_c   1.000
_cell.angle_alpha   90.00
_cell.angle_beta   90.00
_cell.angle_gamma   90.00
#
_symmetry.space_group_name_H-M   'P 1'
#
loop_
_entity.id
_entity.type
_entity.pdbx_description
1 polymer ?
#
loop_
_entity_poly.entity_id
_entity_poly.type
_entity_poly.pdbx_seq_one_letter_code
_entity_poly.pdbx_strand_id
1 'polypeptide(L)'
;MRRSWAADPNTSEAPRGLRGVAEQGATVPLAVALPVIALALAGMVDLLFERVIYRIGIHVPKDASVMSAYRGATAIGDGAFRYVMVLAAFAAVAAALHLVSSRQPDRRVMGAALLALVVIDTMTIRWGDARLGLAVNALYGGTLALLMGIAAGSARAWPFRLAALSAGAALLAGQYPLVAARAGDLTQSVLPGVAASLSIAEAAVVAAPIMLFIGARPWRERAGRPALLIGAAAALAVGAAWLRAPSTVAILSLWGAGVTMSFPAAVYVVALGAAVAAAVAFATEPGTRHLAVAMVLLLVAGVQPTVTQYNLAALLGMAILALGPESAPVAATASEQRMAIEAGTPESRRTLTSAGSAVRLAEEVR
;
A
#
# COMPACT_ATOMS: atom_id res chain seq x y z
N MET A 1 -44.73 7.26 64.07
CA MET A 1 -44.67 6.38 62.87
C MET A 1 -43.41 6.71 62.08
N ARG A 2 -42.33 5.94 62.27
CA ARG A 2 -41.07 6.06 61.51
C ARG A 2 -41.10 5.04 60.37
N ARG A 3 -41.01 5.48 59.12
CA ARG A 3 -40.81 4.59 57.96
C ARG A 3 -39.32 4.50 57.66
N SER A 4 -38.75 3.34 57.94
CA SER A 4 -37.41 2.92 57.52
C SER A 4 -37.40 2.66 56.01
N TRP A 5 -36.52 3.35 55.29
CA TRP A 5 -36.18 3.01 53.91
C TRP A 5 -35.15 1.89 53.94
N ALA A 6 -35.58 0.68 53.59
CA ALA A 6 -34.69 -0.44 53.29
C ALA A 6 -34.09 -0.20 51.90
N ALA A 7 -32.76 -0.19 51.82
CA ALA A 7 -32.02 -0.16 50.57
C ALA A 7 -32.14 -1.52 49.88
N ASP A 8 -32.58 -1.50 48.63
CA ASP A 8 -32.73 -2.66 47.76
C ASP A 8 -31.34 -3.05 47.19
N PRO A 9 -30.76 -4.23 47.52
CA PRO A 9 -29.38 -4.57 47.16
C PRO A 9 -29.22 -5.10 45.73
N ASN A 10 -30.20 -4.92 44.84
CA ASN A 10 -30.30 -5.72 43.62
C ASN A 10 -30.35 -4.90 42.31
N THR A 11 -29.36 -4.04 42.05
CA THR A 11 -29.13 -3.48 40.69
C THR A 11 -27.66 -3.10 40.45
N SER A 12 -26.83 -4.07 40.11
CA SER A 12 -25.57 -3.79 39.41
C SER A 12 -25.17 -4.89 38.42
N GLU A 13 -26.13 -5.40 37.64
CA GLU A 13 -25.78 -6.03 36.38
C GLU A 13 -25.45 -4.94 35.36
N ALA A 14 -24.19 -4.51 35.36
CA ALA A 14 -23.62 -3.76 34.25
C ALA A 14 -23.84 -4.58 32.96
N PRO A 15 -24.38 -3.98 31.88
CA PRO A 15 -24.69 -4.71 30.66
C PRO A 15 -23.41 -5.36 30.10
N ARG A 16 -23.36 -6.69 30.14
CA ARG A 16 -22.27 -7.53 29.60
C ARG A 16 -22.03 -7.35 28.09
N GLY A 17 -22.84 -6.56 27.40
CA GLY A 17 -22.74 -6.29 25.95
C GLY A 17 -21.69 -5.27 25.52
N LEU A 18 -21.10 -4.46 26.43
CA LEU A 18 -20.20 -3.36 26.04
C LEU A 18 -18.70 -3.68 26.15
N ARG A 19 -18.31 -4.85 26.68
CA ARG A 19 -16.89 -5.25 26.75
C ARG A 19 -16.33 -5.86 25.45
N GLY A 20 -17.18 -6.19 24.47
CA GLY A 20 -16.75 -6.84 23.22
C GLY A 20 -16.32 -5.92 22.08
N VAL A 21 -16.54 -4.60 22.19
CA VAL A 21 -16.35 -3.66 21.06
C VAL A 21 -15.02 -2.90 21.13
N ALA A 22 -14.39 -2.82 22.31
CA ALA A 22 -13.18 -2.01 22.51
C ALA A 22 -11.86 -2.72 22.12
N GLU A 23 -11.84 -4.04 21.97
CA GLU A 23 -10.60 -4.81 21.65
C GLU A 23 -10.37 -5.05 20.15
N GLN A 24 -11.25 -4.56 19.27
CA GLN A 24 -11.16 -4.78 17.82
C GLN A 24 -10.58 -3.60 17.04
N GLY A 25 -9.83 -2.72 17.71
CA GLY A 25 -8.82 -1.92 17.03
C GLY A 25 -7.70 -2.88 16.61
N ALA A 26 -7.86 -3.51 15.44
CA ALA A 26 -6.92 -4.48 14.89
C ALA A 26 -5.60 -3.78 14.55
N THR A 27 -4.81 -3.47 15.58
CA THR A 27 -3.44 -3.01 15.43
C THR A 27 -2.70 -4.06 14.61
N VAL A 28 -2.20 -3.67 13.44
CA VAL A 28 -1.30 -4.52 12.65
C VAL A 28 -0.18 -4.97 13.60
N PRO A 29 0.02 -6.28 13.80
CA PRO A 29 1.00 -6.74 14.77
C PRO A 29 2.37 -6.17 14.40
N LEU A 30 3.12 -5.74 15.41
CA LEU A 30 4.43 -5.11 15.23
C LEU A 30 5.39 -6.00 14.43
N ALA A 31 5.22 -7.32 14.55
CA ALA A 31 5.91 -8.34 13.77
C ALA A 31 5.69 -8.27 12.25
N VAL A 32 4.59 -7.65 11.78
CA VAL A 32 4.31 -7.42 10.35
C VAL A 32 4.65 -5.98 9.97
N ALA A 33 4.30 -5.01 10.80
CA ALA A 33 4.52 -3.59 10.48
C ALA A 33 6.01 -3.24 10.37
N LEU A 34 6.85 -3.72 11.29
CA LEU A 34 8.26 -3.34 11.34
C LEU A 34 9.07 -3.87 10.13
N PRO A 35 8.93 -5.14 9.70
CA PRO A 35 9.60 -5.62 8.49
C PRO A 35 9.17 -4.89 7.22
N VAL A 36 7.88 -4.55 7.10
CA VAL A 36 7.34 -3.87 5.90
C VAL A 36 7.87 -2.42 5.84
N ILE A 37 7.94 -1.72 6.98
CA ILE A 37 8.54 -0.38 7.06
C ILE A 37 10.04 -0.45 6.77
N ALA A 38 10.75 -1.41 7.37
CA ALA A 38 12.17 -1.62 7.14
C ALA A 38 12.45 -1.92 5.66
N LEU A 39 11.62 -2.74 5.02
CA LEU A 39 11.68 -3.04 3.59
C LEU A 39 11.50 -1.78 2.74
N ALA A 40 10.51 -0.94 3.06
CA ALA A 40 10.28 0.31 2.33
C ALA A 40 11.49 1.25 2.44
N LEU A 41 12.08 1.39 3.62
CA LEU A 41 13.27 2.21 3.84
C LEU A 41 14.50 1.64 3.12
N ALA A 42 14.77 0.34 3.30
CA ALA A 42 15.88 -0.34 2.66
C ALA A 42 15.75 -0.33 1.13
N GLY A 43 14.53 -0.50 0.62
CA GLY A 43 14.23 -0.42 -0.81
C GLY A 43 14.48 0.97 -1.42
N MET A 44 14.24 2.04 -0.66
CA MET A 44 14.60 3.39 -1.10
C MET A 44 16.11 3.60 -1.15
N VAL A 45 16.85 3.03 -0.19
CA VAL A 45 18.33 3.05 -0.19
C VAL A 45 18.87 2.27 -1.37
N ASP A 46 18.35 1.06 -1.62
CA ASP A 46 18.66 0.22 -2.78
C ASP A 46 18.42 0.97 -4.11
N LEU A 47 17.23 1.57 -4.28
CA LEU A 47 16.89 2.35 -5.47
C LEU A 47 17.88 3.51 -5.69
N LEU A 48 18.27 4.22 -4.62
CA LEU A 48 19.20 5.34 -4.72
C LEU A 48 20.65 4.89 -5.00
N PHE A 49 21.17 3.93 -4.26
CA PHE A 49 22.58 3.57 -4.32
C PHE A 49 22.90 2.56 -5.42
N GLU A 50 22.12 1.48 -5.51
CA GLU A 50 22.37 0.46 -6.51
C GLU A 50 21.75 0.83 -7.86
N ARG A 51 20.54 1.37 -7.89
CA ARG A 51 19.92 1.64 -9.20
C ARG A 51 20.26 3.01 -9.79
N VAL A 52 20.54 4.02 -8.96
CA VAL A 52 20.93 5.35 -9.47
C VAL A 52 22.46 5.50 -9.44
N ILE A 53 23.10 5.42 -8.28
CA ILE A 53 24.54 5.75 -8.16
C ILE A 53 25.44 4.75 -8.90
N TYR A 54 25.26 3.43 -8.72
CA TYR A 54 26.04 2.42 -9.44
C TYR A 54 25.96 2.63 -10.96
N ARG A 55 24.76 2.94 -11.47
CA ARG A 55 24.52 3.05 -12.91
C ARG A 55 25.01 4.37 -13.51
N ILE A 56 25.00 5.45 -12.72
CA ILE A 56 25.68 6.72 -13.08
C ILE A 56 27.20 6.54 -13.13
N GLY A 57 27.76 5.57 -12.39
CA GLY A 57 29.19 5.27 -12.33
C GLY A 57 29.89 5.17 -13.68
N ILE A 58 29.18 4.76 -14.73
CA ILE A 58 29.68 4.69 -16.11
C ILE A 58 30.11 6.07 -16.64
N HIS A 59 29.49 7.14 -16.15
CA HIS A 59 29.73 8.53 -16.55
C HIS A 59 30.62 9.29 -15.56
N VAL A 60 31.06 8.66 -14.48
CA VAL A 60 31.85 9.30 -13.42
C VAL A 60 33.35 9.30 -13.82
N PRO A 61 34.05 10.44 -13.69
CA PRO A 61 35.49 10.51 -13.92
C PRO A 61 36.26 9.51 -13.06
N LYS A 62 37.28 8.85 -13.64
CA LYS A 62 38.01 7.74 -13.00
C LYS A 62 39.11 8.20 -12.02
N ASP A 63 38.95 9.37 -11.42
CA ASP A 63 39.89 9.90 -10.44
C ASP A 63 39.85 9.06 -9.15
N ALA A 64 41.01 8.86 -8.50
CA ALA A 64 41.13 7.91 -7.38
C ALA A 64 40.19 8.22 -6.20
N SER A 65 40.00 9.50 -5.86
CA SER A 65 39.11 9.95 -4.79
C SER A 65 37.63 9.67 -5.12
N VAL A 66 37.23 9.98 -6.34
CA VAL A 66 35.89 9.74 -6.86
C VAL A 66 35.61 8.24 -6.93
N MET A 67 36.60 7.45 -7.33
CA MET A 67 36.47 6.00 -7.38
C MET A 67 36.36 5.35 -6.00
N SER A 68 37.02 5.91 -4.98
CA SER A 68 36.83 5.46 -3.59
C SER A 68 35.40 5.70 -3.10
N ALA A 69 34.85 6.89 -3.34
CA ALA A 69 33.47 7.22 -2.98
C ALA A 69 32.46 6.33 -3.71
N TYR A 70 32.68 6.11 -5.02
CA TYR A 70 31.86 5.21 -5.82
C TYR A 70 31.90 3.76 -5.31
N ARG A 71 33.08 3.22 -4.97
CA ARG A 71 33.20 1.87 -4.38
C ARG A 71 32.45 1.77 -3.04
N GLY A 72 32.52 2.80 -2.21
CA GLY A 72 31.74 2.84 -0.96
C GLY A 72 30.24 2.82 -1.23
N ALA A 73 29.76 3.69 -2.12
CA ALA A 73 28.34 3.76 -2.49
C ALA A 73 27.81 2.45 -3.09
N THR A 74 28.60 1.80 -3.93
CA THR A 74 28.24 0.51 -4.55
C THR A 74 28.24 -0.65 -3.56
N ALA A 75 29.17 -0.67 -2.58
CA ALA A 75 29.14 -1.64 -1.49
C ALA A 75 27.91 -1.47 -0.59
N ILE A 76 27.50 -0.21 -0.31
CA ILE A 76 26.24 0.08 0.40
C ILE A 76 25.04 -0.41 -0.42
N GLY A 77 25.05 -0.18 -1.73
CA GLY A 77 24.02 -0.68 -2.65
C GLY A 77 23.86 -2.20 -2.63
N ASP A 78 24.95 -2.96 -2.81
CA ASP A 78 24.92 -4.43 -2.77
C ASP A 78 24.50 -4.96 -1.39
N GLY A 79 24.93 -4.31 -0.30
CA GLY A 79 24.44 -4.61 1.05
C GLY A 79 22.93 -4.39 1.19
N ALA A 80 22.42 -3.26 0.69
CA ALA A 80 21.01 -2.93 0.70
C ALA A 80 20.20 -3.93 -0.15
N PHE A 81 20.66 -4.26 -1.35
CA PHE A 81 20.03 -5.25 -2.24
C PHE A 81 19.77 -6.58 -1.56
N ARG A 82 20.81 -7.16 -0.95
CA ARG A 82 20.72 -8.45 -0.24
C ARG A 82 19.78 -8.35 0.95
N TYR A 83 19.83 -7.25 1.68
CA TYR A 83 18.96 -7.00 2.83
C TYR A 83 17.49 -6.83 2.42
N VAL A 84 17.23 -6.09 1.33
CA VAL A 84 15.90 -5.92 0.72
C VAL A 84 15.33 -7.26 0.29
N MET A 85 16.13 -8.13 -0.33
CA MET A 85 15.68 -9.48 -0.72
C MET A 85 15.20 -10.30 0.49
N VAL A 86 15.99 -10.36 1.56
CA VAL A 86 15.63 -11.11 2.78
C VAL A 86 14.42 -10.48 3.46
N LEU A 87 14.39 -9.15 3.60
CA LEU A 87 13.27 -8.42 4.19
C LEU A 87 12.00 -8.58 3.37
N ALA A 88 12.06 -8.59 2.05
CA ALA A 88 10.91 -8.74 1.17
C ALA A 88 10.26 -10.11 1.38
N ALA A 89 11.06 -11.17 1.39
CA ALA A 89 10.58 -12.53 1.67
C ALA A 89 9.97 -12.61 3.08
N PHE A 90 10.68 -12.12 4.10
CA PHE A 90 10.21 -12.17 5.47
C PHE A 90 8.92 -11.35 5.69
N ALA A 91 8.86 -10.13 5.17
CA ALA A 91 7.69 -9.26 5.25
C ALA A 91 6.48 -9.85 4.51
N ALA A 92 6.70 -10.43 3.32
CA ALA A 92 5.64 -11.08 2.55
C ALA A 92 5.07 -12.31 3.28
N VAL A 93 5.93 -13.17 3.83
CA VAL A 93 5.51 -14.34 4.63
C VAL A 93 4.79 -13.89 5.90
N ALA A 94 5.33 -12.93 6.64
CA ALA A 94 4.71 -12.43 7.87
C ALA A 94 3.31 -11.82 7.59
N ALA A 95 3.19 -10.99 6.55
CA ALA A 95 1.93 -10.41 6.13
C ALA A 95 0.93 -11.49 5.68
N ALA A 96 1.39 -12.47 4.89
CA ALA A 96 0.55 -13.57 4.42
C ALA A 96 0.02 -14.43 5.57
N LEU A 97 0.89 -14.84 6.50
CA LEU A 97 0.50 -15.62 7.68
C LEU A 97 -0.48 -14.86 8.57
N HIS A 98 -0.24 -13.56 8.78
CA HIS A 98 -1.17 -12.72 9.52
C HIS A 98 -2.55 -12.69 8.86
N LEU A 99 -2.60 -12.50 7.54
CA LEU A 99 -3.85 -12.49 6.77
C LEU A 99 -4.57 -13.84 6.76
N VAL A 100 -3.84 -14.95 6.63
CA VAL A 100 -4.39 -16.32 6.73
C VAL A 100 -4.97 -16.60 8.12
N SER A 101 -4.37 -16.04 9.18
CA SER A 101 -4.86 -16.20 10.56
C SER A 101 -6.11 -15.35 10.88
N SER A 102 -6.48 -14.40 10.01
CA SER A 102 -7.65 -13.53 10.19
C SER A 102 -8.94 -14.33 10.30
N ARG A 103 -9.97 -13.80 10.98
CA ARG A 103 -11.32 -14.40 10.99
C ARG A 103 -12.13 -14.09 9.73
N GLN A 104 -11.74 -13.07 8.97
CA GLN A 104 -12.48 -12.62 7.77
C GLN A 104 -12.07 -13.47 6.56
N PRO A 105 -13.02 -14.09 5.82
CA PRO A 105 -12.73 -15.00 4.71
C PRO A 105 -11.92 -14.32 3.61
N ASP A 106 -12.27 -13.10 3.22
CA ASP A 106 -11.56 -12.34 2.18
C ASP A 106 -10.08 -12.11 2.52
N ARG A 107 -9.80 -11.80 3.79
CA ARG A 107 -8.41 -11.64 4.28
C ARG A 107 -7.67 -12.97 4.26
N ARG A 108 -8.33 -14.10 4.59
CA ARG A 108 -7.70 -15.42 4.51
C ARG A 108 -7.32 -15.79 3.09
N VAL A 109 -8.23 -15.59 2.13
CA VAL A 109 -7.97 -15.89 0.72
C VAL A 109 -6.86 -15.00 0.19
N MET A 110 -6.85 -13.71 0.52
CA MET A 110 -5.76 -12.81 0.16
C MET A 110 -4.42 -13.24 0.76
N GLY A 111 -4.40 -13.65 2.04
CA GLY A 111 -3.20 -14.17 2.69
C GLY A 111 -2.70 -15.45 2.04
N ALA A 112 -3.59 -16.38 1.71
CA ALA A 112 -3.25 -17.63 1.04
C ALA A 112 -2.72 -17.39 -0.38
N ALA A 113 -3.33 -16.48 -1.13
CA ALA A 113 -2.87 -16.10 -2.47
C ALA A 113 -1.51 -15.37 -2.42
N LEU A 114 -1.30 -14.49 -1.44
CA LEU A 114 0.01 -13.85 -1.21
C LEU A 114 1.07 -14.89 -0.87
N LEU A 115 0.77 -15.84 0.03
CA LEU A 115 1.70 -16.94 0.38
C LEU A 115 2.03 -17.80 -0.84
N ALA A 116 1.02 -18.15 -1.64
CA ALA A 116 1.21 -18.90 -2.87
C ALA A 116 2.12 -18.14 -3.85
N LEU A 117 1.92 -16.84 -4.03
CA LEU A 117 2.79 -16.02 -4.87
C LEU A 117 4.23 -15.96 -4.36
N VAL A 118 4.45 -15.85 -3.05
CA VAL A 118 5.81 -15.94 -2.47
C VAL A 118 6.47 -17.27 -2.84
N VAL A 119 5.76 -18.39 -2.67
CA VAL A 119 6.30 -19.72 -3.01
C VAL A 119 6.59 -19.81 -4.50
N ILE A 120 5.65 -19.40 -5.36
CA ILE A 120 5.79 -19.43 -6.82
C ILE A 120 6.97 -18.56 -7.27
N ASP A 121 7.14 -17.37 -6.70
CA ASP A 121 8.23 -16.44 -7.04
C ASP A 121 9.62 -16.98 -6.64
N THR A 122 9.71 -17.90 -5.67
CA THR A 122 10.97 -18.63 -5.40
C THR A 122 11.23 -19.76 -6.40
N MET A 123 10.19 -20.28 -7.05
CA MET A 123 10.29 -21.35 -8.05
C MET A 123 10.61 -20.83 -9.45
N THR A 124 10.17 -19.61 -9.80
CA THR A 124 10.42 -18.98 -11.12
C THR A 124 11.90 -18.85 -11.48
N ILE A 125 12.80 -18.85 -10.49
CA ILE A 125 14.26 -18.72 -10.66
C ILE A 125 14.94 -20.05 -11.03
N ARG A 126 14.35 -21.21 -10.70
CA ARG A 126 15.13 -22.46 -10.58
C ARG A 126 15.08 -23.39 -11.78
N TRP A 127 14.21 -23.17 -12.77
CA TRP A 127 13.85 -24.23 -13.71
C TRP A 127 14.28 -23.92 -15.15
N GLY A 128 15.17 -24.77 -15.70
CA GLY A 128 15.62 -24.69 -17.09
C GLY A 128 14.65 -25.29 -18.11
N ASP A 129 13.55 -25.91 -17.67
CA ASP A 129 12.50 -26.44 -18.54
C ASP A 129 11.47 -25.34 -18.88
N ALA A 130 11.36 -25.03 -20.18
CA ALA A 130 10.44 -24.03 -20.70
C ALA A 130 8.97 -24.34 -20.38
N ARG A 131 8.54 -25.60 -20.43
CA ARG A 131 7.14 -26.00 -20.17
C ARG A 131 6.78 -25.78 -18.71
N LEU A 132 7.67 -26.19 -17.81
CA LEU A 132 7.50 -25.95 -16.38
C LEU A 132 7.54 -24.44 -16.08
N GLY A 133 8.44 -23.68 -16.71
CA GLY A 133 8.49 -22.23 -16.58
C GLY A 133 7.22 -21.50 -17.06
N LEU A 134 6.56 -22.01 -18.10
CA LEU A 134 5.26 -21.52 -18.56
C LEU A 134 4.14 -21.87 -17.57
N ALA A 135 4.12 -23.09 -17.04
CA ALA A 135 3.14 -23.50 -16.03
C ALA A 135 3.25 -22.65 -14.75
N VAL A 136 4.48 -22.39 -14.29
CA VAL A 136 4.74 -21.50 -13.15
C VAL A 136 4.26 -20.07 -13.43
N ASN A 137 4.51 -19.53 -14.63
CA ASN A 137 4.01 -18.20 -15.00
C ASN A 137 2.48 -18.15 -15.10
N ALA A 138 1.84 -19.20 -15.62
CA ALA A 138 0.38 -19.29 -15.67
C ALA A 138 -0.21 -19.35 -14.25
N LEU A 139 0.41 -20.11 -13.35
CA LEU A 139 0.01 -20.18 -11.95
C LEU A 139 0.21 -18.83 -11.23
N TYR A 140 1.34 -18.16 -11.48
CA TYR A 140 1.61 -16.80 -10.99
C TYR A 140 0.53 -15.81 -11.46
N GLY A 141 0.29 -15.77 -12.78
CA GLY A 141 -0.71 -14.88 -13.38
C GLY A 141 -2.13 -15.15 -12.89
N GLY A 142 -2.52 -16.43 -12.78
CA GLY A 142 -3.83 -16.82 -12.23
C GLY A 142 -4.00 -16.45 -10.76
N THR A 143 -2.96 -16.65 -9.93
CA THR A 143 -3.00 -16.27 -8.51
C THR A 143 -3.04 -14.74 -8.33
N LEU A 144 -2.31 -14.00 -9.17
CA LEU A 144 -2.34 -12.55 -9.19
C LEU A 144 -3.70 -12.01 -9.67
N ALA A 145 -4.30 -12.63 -10.69
CA ALA A 145 -5.65 -12.30 -11.15
C ALA A 145 -6.70 -12.55 -10.05
N LEU A 146 -6.55 -13.61 -9.26
CA LEU A 146 -7.38 -13.85 -8.08
C LEU A 146 -7.24 -12.71 -7.05
N LEU A 147 -6.02 -12.29 -6.72
CA LEU A 147 -5.79 -11.13 -5.84
C LEU A 147 -6.44 -9.85 -6.38
N MET A 148 -6.33 -9.60 -7.68
CA MET A 148 -7.00 -8.48 -8.33
C MET A 148 -8.53 -8.60 -8.23
N GLY A 149 -9.09 -9.80 -8.38
CA GLY A 149 -10.52 -10.05 -8.19
C GLY A 149 -10.98 -9.73 -6.77
N ILE A 150 -10.20 -10.11 -5.75
CA ILE A 150 -10.47 -9.77 -4.34
C ILE A 150 -10.40 -8.25 -4.14
N ALA A 151 -9.38 -7.59 -4.68
CA ALA A 151 -9.27 -6.13 -4.61
C ALA A 151 -10.46 -5.44 -5.29
N ALA A 152 -10.89 -5.93 -6.45
CA ALA A 152 -12.04 -5.42 -7.20
C ALA A 152 -13.37 -5.58 -6.44
N GLY A 153 -13.58 -6.74 -5.82
CA GLY A 153 -14.78 -7.06 -5.05
C GLY A 153 -14.88 -6.36 -3.69
N SER A 154 -13.80 -5.72 -3.23
CA SER A 154 -13.80 -5.05 -1.93
C SER A 154 -14.73 -3.83 -1.91
N ALA A 155 -15.46 -3.63 -0.80
CA ALA A 155 -16.37 -2.50 -0.57
C ALA A 155 -15.65 -1.15 -0.34
N ARG A 156 -14.39 -1.04 -0.76
CA ARG A 156 -13.54 0.12 -0.46
C ARG A 156 -13.83 1.30 -1.35
N ALA A 157 -13.37 2.46 -0.90
CA ALA A 157 -13.37 3.66 -1.73
C ALA A 157 -12.63 3.38 -3.04
N TRP A 158 -13.27 3.77 -4.13
CA TRP A 158 -12.84 3.47 -5.50
C TRP A 158 -11.37 3.85 -5.79
N PRO A 159 -10.74 4.91 -5.24
CA PRO A 159 -9.37 5.26 -5.61
C PRO A 159 -8.36 4.21 -5.13
N PHE A 160 -8.52 3.68 -3.91
CA PHE A 160 -7.62 2.64 -3.40
C PHE A 160 -7.77 1.33 -4.16
N ARG A 161 -9.02 0.99 -4.52
CA ARG A 161 -9.29 -0.17 -5.37
C ARG A 161 -8.63 -0.03 -6.73
N LEU A 162 -8.79 1.12 -7.40
CA LEU A 162 -8.14 1.36 -8.68
C LEU A 162 -6.61 1.35 -8.56
N ALA A 163 -6.04 1.93 -7.51
CA ALA A 163 -4.59 1.89 -7.28
C ALA A 163 -4.08 0.45 -7.10
N ALA A 164 -4.78 -0.39 -6.34
CA ALA A 164 -4.44 -1.80 -6.18
C ALA A 164 -4.58 -2.58 -7.51
N LEU A 165 -5.63 -2.31 -8.29
CA LEU A 165 -5.82 -2.92 -9.61
C LEU A 165 -4.75 -2.45 -10.60
N SER A 166 -4.34 -1.19 -10.56
CA SER A 166 -3.24 -0.67 -11.36
C SER A 166 -1.91 -1.34 -10.97
N ALA A 167 -1.62 -1.52 -9.69
CA ALA A 167 -0.44 -2.26 -9.26
C ALA A 167 -0.45 -3.72 -9.76
N GLY A 168 -1.59 -4.40 -9.66
CA GLY A 168 -1.77 -5.75 -10.19
C GLY A 168 -1.64 -5.83 -11.71
N ALA A 169 -2.19 -4.85 -12.44
CA ALA A 169 -2.07 -4.76 -13.89
C ALA A 169 -0.61 -4.51 -14.32
N ALA A 170 0.13 -3.67 -13.59
CA ALA A 170 1.56 -3.46 -13.84
C ALA A 170 2.37 -4.75 -13.69
N LEU A 171 2.11 -5.50 -12.61
CA LEU A 171 2.73 -6.79 -12.37
C LEU A 171 2.39 -7.80 -13.48
N LEU A 172 1.10 -7.96 -13.84
CA LEU A 172 0.68 -8.89 -14.89
C LEU A 172 1.28 -8.54 -16.25
N ALA A 173 1.21 -7.26 -16.64
CA ALA A 173 1.70 -6.81 -17.92
C ALA A 173 3.23 -6.94 -18.01
N GLY A 174 3.95 -6.67 -16.93
CA GLY A 174 5.41 -6.85 -16.88
C GLY A 174 5.86 -8.32 -16.85
N GLN A 175 4.97 -9.29 -16.63
CA GLN A 175 5.28 -10.73 -16.78
C GLN A 175 5.23 -11.19 -18.24
N TYR A 176 4.55 -10.46 -19.13
CA TYR A 176 4.39 -10.87 -20.53
C TYR A 176 5.72 -11.09 -21.28
N PRO A 177 6.75 -10.22 -21.15
CA PRO A 177 8.04 -10.46 -21.79
C PRO A 177 8.71 -11.78 -21.35
N LEU A 178 8.55 -12.18 -20.08
CA LEU A 178 9.06 -13.46 -19.57
C LEU A 178 8.31 -14.65 -20.16
N VAL A 179 6.98 -14.53 -20.30
CA VAL A 179 6.14 -15.56 -20.93
C VAL A 179 6.49 -15.70 -22.41
N ALA A 180 6.62 -14.59 -23.14
CA ALA A 180 7.01 -14.57 -24.55
C ALA A 180 8.39 -15.23 -24.77
N ALA A 181 9.38 -14.87 -23.94
CA ALA A 181 10.71 -15.48 -23.99
C ALA A 181 10.68 -16.99 -23.74
N ARG A 182 9.89 -17.45 -22.74
CA ARG A 182 9.77 -18.88 -22.41
C ARG A 182 8.96 -19.69 -23.41
N ALA A 183 8.05 -19.05 -24.14
CA ALA A 183 7.35 -19.67 -25.25
C ALA A 183 8.28 -19.91 -26.47
N GLY A 184 9.53 -19.44 -26.42
CA GLY A 184 10.48 -19.54 -27.53
C GLY A 184 10.19 -18.55 -28.65
N ASP A 185 9.28 -17.60 -28.43
CA ASP A 185 8.77 -16.70 -29.46
C ASP A 185 9.31 -15.28 -29.26
N LEU A 186 10.60 -15.12 -29.53
CA LEU A 186 11.27 -13.82 -29.65
C LEU A 186 11.32 -13.35 -31.12
N THR A 187 10.38 -13.83 -31.94
CA THR A 187 10.28 -13.42 -33.34
C THR A 187 9.81 -11.98 -33.45
N GLN A 188 10.06 -11.34 -34.60
CA GLN A 188 9.63 -9.95 -34.82
C GLN A 188 8.11 -9.75 -34.68
N SER A 189 7.31 -10.80 -34.85
CA SER A 189 5.85 -10.78 -34.68
C SER A 189 5.38 -10.58 -33.23
N VAL A 190 6.19 -10.90 -32.22
CA VAL A 190 5.81 -10.79 -30.79
C VAL A 190 6.23 -9.44 -30.19
N LEU A 191 7.20 -8.75 -30.81
CA LEU A 191 7.69 -7.45 -30.35
C LEU A 191 6.59 -6.40 -30.16
N PRO A 192 5.56 -6.28 -31.04
CA PRO A 192 4.45 -5.35 -30.81
C PRO A 192 3.67 -5.67 -29.53
N GLY A 193 3.46 -6.96 -29.22
CA GLY A 193 2.82 -7.40 -27.98
C GLY A 193 3.64 -7.06 -26.74
N VAL A 194 4.96 -7.24 -26.81
CA VAL A 194 5.88 -6.87 -25.72
C VAL A 194 5.84 -5.35 -25.48
N ALA A 195 5.93 -4.54 -26.53
CA ALA A 195 5.86 -3.08 -26.42
C ALA A 195 4.51 -2.61 -25.83
N ALA A 196 3.40 -3.21 -26.27
CA ALA A 196 2.07 -2.94 -25.71
C ALA A 196 2.00 -3.31 -24.22
N SER A 197 2.52 -4.48 -23.83
CA SER A 197 2.53 -4.91 -22.43
C SER A 197 3.33 -3.96 -21.53
N LEU A 198 4.49 -3.49 -21.97
CA LEU A 198 5.30 -2.51 -21.21
C LEU A 198 4.59 -1.15 -21.11
N SER A 199 3.93 -0.71 -22.18
CA SER A 199 3.13 0.52 -22.17
C SER A 199 1.96 0.44 -21.19
N ILE A 200 1.28 -0.71 -21.13
CA ILE A 200 0.22 -0.97 -20.14
C ILE A 200 0.79 -0.95 -18.72
N ALA A 201 1.94 -1.59 -18.51
CA ALA A 201 2.58 -1.63 -17.20
C ALA A 201 2.97 -0.23 -16.73
N GLU A 202 3.53 0.60 -17.60
CA GLU A 202 3.85 2.00 -17.30
C GLU A 202 2.62 2.83 -17.03
N ALA A 203 1.57 2.72 -17.85
CA ALA A 203 0.32 3.43 -17.62
C ALA A 203 -0.25 3.08 -16.24
N ALA A 204 -0.16 1.82 -15.83
CA ALA A 204 -0.63 1.36 -14.55
C ALA A 204 0.24 1.86 -13.37
N VAL A 205 1.56 1.87 -13.52
CA VAL A 205 2.49 2.47 -12.53
C VAL A 205 2.26 3.98 -12.38
N VAL A 206 1.89 4.68 -13.46
CA VAL A 206 1.52 6.11 -13.44
C VAL A 206 0.13 6.32 -12.82
N ALA A 207 -0.83 5.46 -13.13
CA ALA A 207 -2.20 5.59 -12.65
C ALA A 207 -2.31 5.38 -11.13
N ALA A 208 -1.58 4.42 -10.57
CA ALA A 208 -1.62 4.11 -9.15
C ALA A 208 -1.40 5.33 -8.23
N PRO A 209 -0.31 6.12 -8.35
CA PRO A 209 -0.09 7.29 -7.50
C PRO A 209 -1.12 8.41 -7.75
N ILE A 210 -1.64 8.56 -8.97
CA ILE A 210 -2.73 9.52 -9.25
C ILE A 210 -4.00 9.12 -8.49
N MET A 211 -4.36 7.84 -8.50
CA MET A 211 -5.51 7.33 -7.75
C MET A 211 -5.31 7.48 -6.25
N LEU A 212 -4.10 7.23 -5.74
CA LEU A 212 -3.77 7.43 -4.32
C LEU A 212 -3.83 8.91 -3.92
N PHE A 213 -3.35 9.82 -4.77
CA PHE A 213 -3.52 11.26 -4.57
C PHE A 213 -5.00 11.65 -4.52
N ILE A 214 -5.82 11.08 -5.40
CA ILE A 214 -7.27 11.32 -5.38
C ILE A 214 -7.90 10.79 -4.08
N GLY A 215 -7.44 9.64 -3.59
CA GLY A 215 -7.86 9.04 -2.32
C GLY A 215 -7.45 9.85 -1.10
N ALA A 216 -6.22 10.37 -1.09
CA ALA A 216 -5.66 11.19 0.00
C ALA A 216 -6.35 12.56 0.13
N ARG A 217 -6.90 13.09 -0.97
CA ARG A 217 -7.59 14.41 -1.01
C ARG A 217 -6.81 15.55 -0.33
N PRO A 218 -5.48 15.70 -0.54
CA PRO A 218 -4.68 16.70 0.18
C PRO A 218 -5.10 18.15 -0.06
N TRP A 219 -5.93 18.40 -1.09
CA TRP A 219 -6.48 19.72 -1.41
C TRP A 219 -7.72 20.12 -0.61
N ARG A 220 -8.41 19.18 0.06
CA ARG A 220 -9.66 19.49 0.79
C ARG A 220 -9.40 20.06 2.18
N GLU A 221 -8.29 19.70 2.80
CA GLU A 221 -8.00 20.04 4.19
C GLU A 221 -6.81 21.00 4.28
N ARG A 222 -6.87 21.96 5.21
CA ARG A 222 -5.73 22.87 5.45
C ARG A 222 -4.47 22.10 5.86
N ALA A 223 -4.63 20.99 6.57
CA ALA A 223 -3.55 20.09 6.96
C ALA A 223 -2.84 19.42 5.77
N GLY A 224 -3.49 19.34 4.60
CA GLY A 224 -2.92 18.76 3.38
C GLY A 224 -2.08 19.74 2.53
N ARG A 225 -2.06 21.04 2.86
CA ARG A 225 -1.26 22.04 2.11
C ARG A 225 0.24 21.74 2.09
N PRO A 226 0.91 21.35 3.20
CA PRO A 226 2.31 20.96 3.17
C PRO A 226 2.57 19.80 2.20
N ALA A 227 1.66 18.82 2.16
CA ALA A 227 1.77 17.68 1.24
C ALA A 227 1.73 18.12 -0.23
N LEU A 228 0.83 19.05 -0.59
CA LEU A 228 0.77 19.64 -1.93
C LEU A 228 2.05 20.41 -2.28
N LEU A 229 2.59 21.20 -1.34
CA LEU A 229 3.81 21.97 -1.58
C LEU A 229 5.02 21.06 -1.78
N ILE A 230 5.16 20.02 -0.95
CA ILE A 230 6.25 19.04 -1.07
C ILE A 230 6.12 18.25 -2.38
N GLY A 231 4.90 17.81 -2.74
CA GLY A 231 4.65 17.15 -4.02
C GLY A 231 4.94 18.04 -5.23
N ALA A 232 4.52 19.32 -5.18
CA ALA A 232 4.83 20.30 -6.22
C ALA A 232 6.33 20.58 -6.32
N ALA A 233 7.03 20.70 -5.20
CA ALA A 233 8.49 20.87 -5.17
C ALA A 233 9.21 19.66 -5.80
N ALA A 234 8.78 18.44 -5.48
CA ALA A 234 9.32 17.24 -6.10
C ALA A 234 9.06 17.19 -7.61
N ALA A 235 7.84 17.52 -8.05
CA ALA A 235 7.49 17.62 -9.47
C ALA A 235 8.33 18.67 -10.19
N LEU A 236 8.49 19.86 -9.62
CA LEU A 236 9.32 20.91 -10.20
C LEU A 236 10.80 20.52 -10.27
N ALA A 237 11.33 19.87 -9.22
CA ALA A 237 12.71 19.39 -9.21
C ALA A 237 12.97 18.37 -10.33
N VAL A 238 12.07 17.40 -10.50
CA VAL A 238 12.21 16.39 -11.56
C VAL A 238 11.93 16.98 -12.94
N GLY A 239 10.96 17.89 -13.07
CA GLY A 239 10.70 18.61 -14.32
C GLY A 239 11.91 19.45 -14.75
N ALA A 240 12.55 20.16 -13.81
CA ALA A 240 13.77 20.91 -14.07
C ALA A 240 14.95 19.98 -14.44
N ALA A 241 15.08 18.84 -13.76
CA ALA A 241 16.09 17.83 -14.10
C ALA A 241 15.88 17.27 -15.51
N TRP A 242 14.64 16.98 -15.89
CA TRP A 242 14.29 16.51 -17.24
C TRP A 242 14.61 17.55 -18.31
N LEU A 243 14.26 18.82 -18.09
CA LEU A 243 14.58 19.90 -19.03
C LEU A 243 16.09 20.10 -19.19
N ARG A 244 16.86 19.90 -18.12
CA ARG A 244 18.32 20.04 -18.14
C ARG A 244 19.04 18.86 -18.80
N ALA A 245 18.58 17.62 -18.54
CA ALA A 245 19.27 16.41 -18.97
C ALA A 245 18.28 15.27 -19.27
N PRO A 246 17.48 15.38 -20.35
CA PRO A 246 16.39 14.44 -20.62
C PRO A 246 16.88 13.00 -20.84
N SER A 247 18.01 12.82 -21.52
CA SER A 247 18.61 11.51 -21.76
C SER A 247 19.06 10.83 -20.46
N THR A 248 19.70 11.57 -19.55
CA THR A 248 20.10 11.06 -18.24
C THR A 248 18.89 10.64 -17.42
N VAL A 249 17.83 11.45 -17.38
CA VAL A 249 16.62 11.09 -16.62
C VAL A 249 15.90 9.89 -17.24
N ALA A 250 15.84 9.79 -18.56
CA ALA A 250 15.28 8.62 -19.24
C ALA A 250 16.07 7.35 -18.92
N ILE A 251 17.40 7.40 -18.98
CA ILE A 251 18.28 6.28 -18.59
C ILE A 251 18.04 5.93 -17.12
N LEU A 252 18.05 6.89 -16.21
CA LEU A 252 17.82 6.63 -14.78
C LEU A 252 16.44 6.06 -14.50
N SER A 253 15.43 6.42 -15.28
CA SER A 253 14.06 5.93 -15.08
C SER A 253 13.90 4.50 -15.61
N LEU A 254 14.50 4.19 -16.76
CA LEU A 254 14.54 2.84 -17.30
C LEU A 254 15.32 1.90 -16.37
N TRP A 255 16.50 2.34 -15.94
CA TRP A 255 17.38 1.51 -15.13
C TRP A 255 16.92 1.45 -13.67
N GLY A 256 16.39 2.55 -13.15
CA GLY A 256 15.96 2.74 -11.77
C GLY A 256 14.58 2.25 -11.45
N ALA A 257 13.62 2.36 -12.36
CA ALA A 257 12.23 1.97 -12.14
C ALA A 257 11.67 1.09 -13.25
N GLY A 258 12.46 0.72 -14.27
CA GLY A 258 11.97 -0.09 -15.40
C GLY A 258 11.07 0.69 -16.38
N VAL A 259 10.94 2.01 -16.21
CA VAL A 259 10.05 2.85 -16.99
C VAL A 259 10.76 3.26 -18.29
N THR A 260 10.24 2.83 -19.43
CA THR A 260 10.77 3.14 -20.77
C THR A 260 10.48 4.57 -21.23
N MET A 261 9.69 5.33 -20.47
CA MET A 261 9.29 6.70 -20.80
C MET A 261 8.42 6.77 -22.07
N SER A 262 7.47 5.84 -22.20
CA SER A 262 6.54 5.76 -23.34
C SER A 262 5.56 6.93 -23.42
N PHE A 263 5.31 7.63 -22.31
CA PHE A 263 4.40 8.79 -22.24
C PHE A 263 5.15 10.13 -22.27
N PRO A 264 4.46 11.26 -22.52
CA PRO A 264 5.09 12.58 -22.39
C PRO A 264 5.64 12.81 -20.97
N ALA A 265 6.82 13.43 -20.86
CA ALA A 265 7.50 13.67 -19.58
C ALA A 265 6.61 14.31 -18.50
N ALA A 266 5.70 15.21 -18.90
CA ALA A 266 4.74 15.85 -18.01
C ALA A 266 3.88 14.83 -17.22
N VAL A 267 3.53 13.69 -17.83
CA VAL A 267 2.74 12.63 -17.18
C VAL A 267 3.52 12.04 -16.00
N TYR A 268 4.80 11.72 -16.17
CA TYR A 268 5.64 11.17 -15.10
C TYR A 268 5.93 12.20 -14.01
N VAL A 269 6.15 13.45 -14.38
CA VAL A 269 6.37 14.56 -13.45
C VAL A 269 5.14 14.75 -12.55
N VAL A 270 3.95 14.76 -13.14
CA VAL A 270 2.68 14.87 -12.39
C VAL A 270 2.46 13.65 -11.51
N ALA A 271 2.69 12.44 -12.03
CA ALA A 271 2.51 11.21 -11.26
C ALA A 271 3.46 11.14 -10.06
N LEU A 272 4.72 11.57 -10.21
CA LEU A 272 5.67 11.65 -9.11
C LEU A 272 5.24 12.70 -8.06
N GLY A 273 4.82 13.89 -8.50
CA GLY A 273 4.30 14.91 -7.59
C GLY A 273 3.08 14.44 -6.82
N ALA A 274 2.16 13.75 -7.50
CA ALA A 274 0.99 13.11 -6.92
C ALA A 274 1.37 12.02 -5.91
N ALA A 275 2.36 11.18 -6.24
CA ALA A 275 2.89 10.17 -5.33
C ALA A 275 3.45 10.83 -4.07
N VAL A 276 4.35 11.81 -4.19
CA VAL A 276 4.96 12.46 -3.03
C VAL A 276 3.90 13.17 -2.17
N ALA A 277 2.97 13.89 -2.79
CA ALA A 277 1.88 14.55 -2.05
C ALA A 277 1.00 13.53 -1.32
N ALA A 278 0.61 12.44 -1.96
CA ALA A 278 -0.18 11.39 -1.32
C ALA A 278 0.59 10.73 -0.17
N ALA A 279 1.91 10.50 -0.31
CA ALA A 279 2.72 9.83 0.71
C ALA A 279 2.81 10.70 1.95
N VAL A 280 3.08 12.00 1.77
CA VAL A 280 3.12 12.95 2.87
C VAL A 280 1.76 13.03 3.56
N ALA A 281 0.67 13.15 2.80
CA ALA A 281 -0.67 13.20 3.37
C ALA A 281 -0.97 11.96 4.24
N PHE A 282 -0.75 10.76 3.70
CA PHE A 282 -0.96 9.51 4.44
C PHE A 282 0.02 9.31 5.61
N ALA A 283 1.25 9.82 5.52
CA ALA A 283 2.21 9.75 6.62
C ALA A 283 1.81 10.65 7.80
N THR A 284 1.20 11.80 7.51
CA THR A 284 0.78 12.78 8.52
C THR A 284 -0.51 12.39 9.25
N GLU A 285 -1.38 11.60 8.63
CA GLU A 285 -2.66 11.22 9.21
C GLU A 285 -2.58 9.90 10.00
N PRO A 286 -2.97 9.87 11.28
CA PRO A 286 -3.04 8.64 12.07
C PRO A 286 -4.03 7.65 11.43
N GLY A 287 -3.61 6.41 11.20
CA GLY A 287 -4.47 5.36 10.62
C GLY A 287 -4.39 5.20 9.09
N THR A 288 -3.62 6.05 8.39
CA THR A 288 -3.35 5.88 6.94
C THR A 288 -1.86 5.68 6.61
N ARG A 289 -0.98 5.67 7.61
CA ARG A 289 0.48 5.53 7.44
C ARG A 289 0.91 4.31 6.64
N HIS A 290 0.20 3.18 6.76
CA HIS A 290 0.48 1.98 5.97
C HIS A 290 0.28 2.21 4.47
N LEU A 291 -0.59 3.13 4.06
CA LEU A 291 -0.77 3.50 2.66
C LEU A 291 0.42 4.29 2.11
N ALA A 292 1.07 5.12 2.95
CA ALA A 292 2.33 5.74 2.58
C ALA A 292 3.41 4.68 2.34
N VAL A 293 3.50 3.69 3.22
CA VAL A 293 4.42 2.54 3.08
C VAL A 293 4.13 1.75 1.81
N ALA A 294 2.85 1.46 1.52
CA ALA A 294 2.44 0.77 0.29
C ALA A 294 2.91 1.51 -0.96
N MET A 295 2.79 2.83 -0.97
CA MET A 295 3.23 3.62 -2.11
C MET A 295 4.76 3.65 -2.27
N VAL A 296 5.50 3.70 -1.17
CA VAL A 296 6.97 3.56 -1.22
C VAL A 296 7.34 2.19 -1.79
N LEU A 297 6.68 1.11 -1.36
CA LEU A 297 6.93 -0.24 -1.90
C LEU A 297 6.63 -0.33 -3.40
N LEU A 298 5.54 0.29 -3.88
CA LEU A 298 5.22 0.34 -5.31
C LEU A 298 6.24 1.16 -6.10
N LEU A 299 6.75 2.27 -5.54
CA LEU A 299 7.80 3.06 -6.15
C LEU A 299 9.12 2.28 -6.25
N VAL A 300 9.50 1.58 -5.19
CA VAL A 300 10.68 0.71 -5.16
C VAL A 300 10.54 -0.41 -6.19
N ALA A 301 9.36 -1.02 -6.30
CA ALA A 301 9.13 -2.09 -7.26
C ALA A 301 9.25 -1.63 -8.72
N GLY A 302 8.66 -0.48 -9.06
CA GLY A 302 8.61 0.02 -10.44
C GLY A 302 7.96 -0.96 -11.43
N VAL A 303 8.40 -0.93 -12.69
CA VAL A 303 8.02 -1.83 -13.79
C VAL A 303 9.03 -2.99 -13.92
N GLN A 304 9.75 -3.35 -12.85
CA GLN A 304 10.78 -4.41 -12.88
C GLN A 304 10.35 -5.71 -12.15
N PRO A 305 9.29 -6.42 -12.60
CA PRO A 305 8.82 -7.62 -11.93
C PRO A 305 9.68 -8.87 -12.21
N THR A 306 10.86 -8.70 -12.79
CA THR A 306 11.77 -9.83 -13.07
C THR A 306 12.70 -10.16 -11.90
N VAL A 307 12.79 -9.27 -10.90
CA VAL A 307 13.56 -9.49 -9.69
C VAL A 307 12.62 -9.76 -8.53
N THR A 308 12.79 -10.91 -7.89
CA THR A 308 11.94 -11.43 -6.79
C THR A 308 11.62 -10.38 -5.74
N GLN A 309 12.61 -9.65 -5.23
CA GLN A 309 12.35 -8.68 -4.16
C GLN A 309 11.43 -7.51 -4.59
N TYR A 310 11.46 -7.13 -5.87
CA TYR A 310 10.64 -6.05 -6.41
C TYR A 310 9.21 -6.55 -6.70
N ASN A 311 9.07 -7.81 -7.13
CA ASN A 311 7.76 -8.49 -7.15
C ASN A 311 7.13 -8.52 -5.77
N LEU A 312 7.87 -9.00 -4.77
CA LEU A 312 7.38 -9.11 -3.40
C LEU A 312 7.02 -7.74 -2.82
N ALA A 313 7.81 -6.69 -3.09
CA ALA A 313 7.47 -5.32 -2.70
C ALA A 313 6.18 -4.83 -3.36
N ALA A 314 6.00 -5.05 -4.66
CA ALA A 314 4.76 -4.68 -5.35
C ALA A 314 3.54 -5.47 -4.86
N LEU A 315 3.68 -6.78 -4.61
CA LEU A 315 2.62 -7.62 -4.06
C LEU A 315 2.22 -7.17 -2.65
N LEU A 316 3.19 -6.83 -1.80
CA LEU A 316 2.94 -6.25 -0.48
C LEU A 316 2.25 -4.89 -0.60
N GLY A 317 2.74 -3.99 -1.46
CA GLY A 317 2.11 -2.70 -1.70
C GLY A 317 0.66 -2.85 -2.18
N MET A 318 0.42 -3.72 -3.16
CA MET A 318 -0.91 -4.06 -3.67
C MET A 318 -1.79 -4.63 -2.56
N ALA A 319 -1.30 -5.58 -1.75
CA ALA A 319 -2.05 -6.19 -0.66
C ALA A 319 -2.44 -5.15 0.40
N ILE A 320 -1.56 -4.21 0.72
CA ILE A 320 -1.85 -3.11 1.67
C ILE A 320 -2.90 -2.15 1.09
N LEU A 321 -2.80 -1.79 -0.19
CA LEU A 321 -3.85 -0.99 -0.86
C LEU A 321 -5.18 -1.75 -0.94
N ALA A 322 -5.11 -3.05 -1.16
CA ALA A 322 -6.20 -4.01 -1.07
C ALA A 322 -6.55 -4.37 0.39
N LEU A 323 -5.99 -3.69 1.39
CA LEU A 323 -6.51 -3.58 2.76
C LEU A 323 -7.16 -2.21 3.03
N GLY A 324 -6.79 -1.19 2.25
CA GLY A 324 -7.31 0.18 2.31
C GLY A 324 -6.96 0.89 3.61
N PRO A 325 -7.41 2.15 3.80
CA PRO A 325 -7.33 2.78 5.11
C PRO A 325 -8.07 1.90 6.11
N GLU A 326 -7.51 1.74 7.31
CA GLU A 326 -8.31 1.22 8.41
C GLU A 326 -9.42 2.25 8.60
N SER A 327 -10.65 1.91 8.22
CA SER A 327 -11.81 2.64 8.72
C SER A 327 -11.62 2.59 10.22
N ALA A 328 -11.20 3.67 10.88
CA ALA A 328 -11.23 3.74 12.32
C ALA A 328 -12.72 3.82 12.69
N PRO A 329 -13.38 2.74 13.12
CA PRO A 329 -14.80 2.79 13.32
C PRO A 329 -15.07 2.80 14.83
N VAL A 330 -16.09 3.53 15.24
CA VAL A 330 -16.74 3.42 16.56
C VAL A 330 -16.03 4.09 17.74
N ALA A 331 -14.71 4.18 17.86
CA ALA A 331 -14.10 4.76 19.08
C ALA A 331 -14.37 6.28 19.22
N ALA A 332 -14.24 7.04 18.12
CA ALA A 332 -14.52 8.47 18.13
C ALA A 332 -16.02 8.77 18.29
N THR A 333 -16.89 8.03 17.59
CA THR A 333 -18.35 8.17 17.72
C THR A 333 -18.89 7.65 19.05
N ALA A 334 -18.27 6.63 19.66
CA ALA A 334 -18.57 6.20 21.02
C ALA A 334 -18.04 7.19 22.05
N SER A 335 -16.90 7.85 21.82
CA SER A 335 -16.43 8.93 22.69
C SER A 335 -17.29 10.18 22.58
N GLU A 336 -17.79 10.52 21.39
CA GLU A 336 -18.72 11.61 21.15
C GLU A 336 -20.13 11.28 21.68
N GLN A 337 -20.61 10.05 21.54
CA GLN A 337 -21.85 9.61 22.20
C GLN A 337 -21.70 9.56 23.71
N ARG A 338 -20.56 9.10 24.24
CA ARG A 338 -20.31 9.06 25.69
C ARG A 338 -20.17 10.46 26.26
N MET A 339 -19.49 11.37 25.56
CA MET A 339 -19.45 12.79 25.91
C MET A 339 -20.81 13.47 25.73
N ALA A 340 -21.64 13.09 24.75
CA ALA A 340 -23.00 13.62 24.62
C ALA A 340 -23.95 13.09 25.71
N ILE A 341 -23.76 11.85 26.17
CA ILE A 341 -24.48 11.25 27.29
C ILE A 341 -24.01 11.82 28.63
N GLU A 342 -22.72 12.13 28.77
CA GLU A 342 -22.11 12.74 29.97
C GLU A 342 -22.31 14.26 30.04
N ALA A 343 -22.37 14.96 28.89
CA ALA A 343 -22.71 16.37 28.77
C ALA A 343 -24.23 16.64 28.77
N GLY A 344 -25.05 15.58 28.77
CA GLY A 344 -26.47 15.66 29.10
C GLY A 344 -26.62 16.17 30.52
N THR A 345 -26.84 17.48 30.64
CA THR A 345 -27.04 18.17 31.92
C THR A 345 -28.16 17.49 32.72
N PRO A 346 -28.08 17.45 34.06
CA PRO A 346 -29.11 16.82 34.91
C PRO A 346 -30.53 17.38 34.71
N GLU A 347 -30.68 18.56 34.10
CA GLU A 347 -31.97 19.10 33.66
C GLU A 347 -32.61 18.32 32.50
N SER A 348 -31.83 17.78 31.56
CA SER A 348 -32.34 16.95 30.46
C SER A 348 -32.88 15.58 30.92
N ARG A 349 -32.40 15.06 32.06
CA ARG A 349 -32.97 13.85 32.69
C ARG A 349 -34.31 14.11 33.37
N ARG A 350 -34.56 15.32 33.89
CA ARG A 350 -35.83 15.66 34.55
C ARG A 350 -37.00 15.73 33.56
N THR A 351 -36.77 16.23 32.35
CA THR A 351 -37.80 16.31 31.29
C THR A 351 -38.17 14.94 30.72
N LEU A 352 -37.23 13.99 30.62
CA LEU A 352 -37.53 12.62 30.20
C LEU A 352 -38.31 11.83 31.26
N THR A 353 -38.06 12.06 32.56
CA THR A 353 -38.87 11.46 33.63
C THR A 353 -40.26 12.08 33.76
N SER A 354 -40.44 13.38 33.48
CA SER A 354 -41.77 14.01 33.52
C SER A 354 -42.63 13.69 32.29
N ALA A 355 -42.00 13.48 31.12
CA ALA A 355 -42.71 13.00 29.92
C ALA A 355 -43.17 11.54 30.08
N GLY A 356 -42.36 10.69 30.74
CA GLY A 356 -42.73 9.30 31.03
C GLY A 356 -43.88 9.15 32.05
N SER A 357 -44.01 10.07 33.01
CA SER A 357 -45.14 10.05 33.96
C SER A 357 -46.44 10.57 33.35
N ALA A 358 -46.37 11.53 32.41
CA ALA A 358 -47.55 12.06 31.71
C ALA A 358 -48.18 11.03 30.75
N VAL A 359 -47.37 10.15 30.16
CA VAL A 359 -47.87 9.08 29.27
C VAL A 359 -48.53 7.94 30.07
N ARG A 360 -48.01 7.59 31.26
CA ARG A 360 -48.66 6.58 32.13
C ARG A 360 -50.01 7.04 32.69
N LEU A 361 -50.17 8.34 32.97
CA LEU A 361 -51.47 8.89 33.41
C LEU A 361 -52.51 8.96 32.28
N ALA A 362 -52.10 8.90 31.02
CA ALA A 362 -53.02 8.86 29.88
C ALA A 362 -53.51 7.43 29.55
N GLU A 363 -52.79 6.39 29.99
CA GLU A 363 -53.21 5.00 29.83
C GLU A 363 -54.11 4.48 30.96
N GLU A 364 -54.08 5.09 32.16
CA GLU A 364 -54.97 4.71 33.28
C GLU A 364 -56.39 5.34 33.20
N VAL A 365 -56.70 6.12 32.16
CA VAL A 365 -58.01 6.78 31.96
C VAL A 365 -58.74 6.27 30.70
N ARG A 366 -58.43 5.05 30.23
CA ARG A 366 -59.21 4.32 29.22
C ARG A 366 -59.67 2.98 29.75
#